data_AF-A0A7V0QZR9-F1
#
_entry.id   AF-A0A7V0QZR9-F1
#
_cell.length_a   1.000
_cell.length_b   1.000
_cell.length_c   1.000
_cell.angle_alpha   90.00
_cell.angle_beta   90.00
_cell.angle_gamma   90.00
#
_symmetry.space_group_name_H-M   'P 1'
#
loop_
_entity.id
_entity.type
_entity.pdbx_description
1 polymer ?
#
loop_
_entity_poly.entity_id
_entity_poly.type
_entity_poly.pdbx_seq_one_letter_code
_entity_poly.pdbx_strand_id
1 'polypeptide(L)' 'MNCWESMKCPPDTYNQCPAHPNRGLDCWKVTGTKCDQGRLEMASIADKITFCRKCSFYDTYAHKF' A
#
# COMPACT_ATOMS: atom_id res chain seq x y z
N MET A 1 5.90 11.20 -2.52
CA MET A 1 5.45 10.65 -1.23
C MET A 1 5.14 9.19 -1.43
N ASN A 2 5.79 8.31 -0.69
CA ASN A 2 5.54 6.88 -0.75
C ASN A 2 4.58 6.41 0.36
N CYS A 3 3.89 5.30 0.14
CA CYS A 3 2.95 4.74 1.10
C CYS A 3 3.63 4.46 2.45
N TRP A 4 4.82 3.83 2.45
CA TRP A 4 5.54 3.49 3.68
C TRP A 4 6.02 4.70 4.48
N GLU A 5 6.35 5.81 3.81
CA GLU A 5 6.71 7.07 4.48
C GLU A 5 5.48 7.67 5.19
N SER A 6 4.36 7.76 4.46
CA SER A 6 3.11 8.31 4.99
C SER A 6 2.50 7.45 6.11
N MET A 7 2.55 6.13 5.95
CA MET A 7 2.01 5.15 6.90
C MET A 7 3.01 4.80 8.01
N LYS A 8 4.22 5.37 7.98
CA LYS A 8 5.30 5.12 8.93
C LYS A 8 5.55 3.62 9.12
N CYS A 9 5.72 2.91 8.01
CA CYS A 9 6.03 1.48 8.07
C CYS A 9 7.45 1.29 8.64
N PRO A 10 7.67 0.27 9.50
CA PRO A 10 9.01 -0.12 9.92
C PRO A 10 9.89 -0.54 8.73
N PRO A 11 11.23 -0.40 8.83
CA PRO A 11 12.17 -0.87 7.80
C PRO A 11 11.92 -2.31 7.35
N ASP A 12 11.74 -3.22 8.31
CA ASP A 12 11.52 -4.63 8.01
C ASP A 12 10.24 -4.87 7.20
N THR A 13 9.21 -4.05 7.42
CA THR A 13 7.95 -4.12 6.68
C THR A 13 8.10 -3.61 5.25
N TYR A 14 8.62 -2.40 5.06
CA TYR A 14 8.66 -1.83 3.71
C TYR A 14 9.74 -2.48 2.85
N ASN A 15 10.83 -2.99 3.44
CA ASN A 15 11.84 -3.76 2.71
C ASN A 15 11.28 -5.06 2.12
N GLN A 16 10.23 -5.62 2.72
CA GLN A 16 9.54 -6.82 2.24
C GLN A 16 8.29 -6.49 1.42
N CYS A 17 7.94 -5.21 1.25
CA CYS A 17 6.74 -4.81 0.53
C CYS A 17 7.01 -4.80 -0.98
N PRO A 18 6.27 -5.57 -1.80
CA PRO A 18 6.48 -5.60 -3.26
C PRO A 18 6.33 -4.24 -3.97
N ALA A 19 5.68 -3.27 -3.32
CA ALA A 19 5.54 -1.91 -3.85
C ALA A 19 6.78 -1.02 -3.60
N HIS A 20 7.68 -1.42 -2.70
CA HIS A 20 8.93 -0.73 -2.46
C HIS A 20 9.98 -1.11 -3.53
N PRO A 21 10.85 -0.19 -3.98
CA PRO A 21 10.99 1.22 -3.59
C PRO A 21 10.25 2.23 -4.49
N ASN A 22 9.71 1.79 -5.63
CA ASN A 22 9.31 2.72 -6.71
C ASN A 22 7.82 2.74 -7.02
N ARG A 23 7.01 1.94 -6.32
CA ARG A 23 5.57 1.77 -6.60
C ARG A 23 4.72 2.24 -5.42
N GLY A 24 5.21 3.19 -4.62
CA GLY A 24 4.51 3.73 -3.46
C GLY A 24 3.15 4.33 -3.80
N LEU A 25 3.08 5.17 -4.85
CA LEU A 25 1.84 5.77 -5.36
C LEU A 25 0.91 4.75 -6.04
N ASP A 26 1.48 3.66 -6.56
CA ASP A 26 0.76 2.66 -7.34
C ASP A 26 0.55 1.36 -6.56
N CYS A 27 0.72 1.37 -5.23
CA CYS A 27 0.77 0.15 -4.42
C CYS A 27 -0.53 -0.67 -4.55
N TRP A 28 -1.65 0.00 -4.80
CA TRP A 28 -2.94 -0.63 -5.08
C TRP A 28 -2.96 -1.49 -6.36
N LYS A 29 -2.06 -1.25 -7.32
CA LYS A 29 -1.88 -2.05 -8.54
C LYS A 29 -0.93 -3.23 -8.36
N VAL A 30 -0.19 -3.30 -7.25
CA VAL A 30 0.87 -4.32 -7.04
C VAL A 30 0.37 -5.47 -6.15
N THR A 31 0.23 -6.68 -6.71
CA THR A 31 -0.15 -7.89 -5.95
C THR A 31 0.83 -8.17 -4.80
N GLY A 32 0.33 -8.66 -3.67
CA GLY A 32 1.15 -8.95 -2.49
C GLY A 32 1.62 -7.73 -1.68
N THR A 33 1.14 -6.53 -2.04
CA THR A 33 1.41 -5.30 -1.26
C THR A 33 1.03 -5.49 0.20
N LYS A 34 1.98 -5.19 1.08
CA LYS A 34 1.87 -5.27 2.53
C LYS A 34 1.17 -4.01 3.05
N CYS A 35 -0.13 -4.11 3.28
CA CYS A 35 -0.98 -3.07 3.84
C CYS A 35 -0.93 -3.06 5.37
N ASP A 36 -1.41 -1.97 5.98
CA ASP A 36 -1.55 -1.83 7.43
C ASP A 36 -0.26 -2.19 8.18
N GLN A 37 0.84 -1.55 7.78
CA GLN A 37 2.19 -1.79 8.31
C GLN A 37 2.66 -3.25 8.21
N GLY A 38 2.11 -4.00 7.25
CA GLY A 38 2.46 -5.40 6.96
C GLY A 38 1.59 -6.45 7.63
N ARG A 39 0.57 -6.03 8.39
CA ARG A 39 -0.41 -6.95 9.00
C ARG A 39 -1.36 -7.56 7.99
N LEU A 40 -1.52 -6.94 6.82
CA LEU A 40 -2.48 -7.33 5.81
C LEU A 40 -1.81 -7.51 4.46
N GLU A 41 -2.05 -8.68 3.87
CA GLU A 41 -1.82 -8.95 2.45
C GLU A 41 -3.15 -9.42 1.86
N MET A 42 -3.66 -8.67 0.87
CA MET A 42 -4.97 -8.95 0.29
C MET A 42 -4.82 -10.00 -0.81
N ALA A 43 -5.51 -11.13 -0.65
CA ALA A 43 -5.49 -12.24 -1.61
C ALA A 43 -6.28 -11.97 -2.90
N SER A 44 -7.31 -11.11 -2.84
CA SER A 44 -8.15 -10.77 -4.00
C SER A 44 -8.07 -9.29 -4.36
N ILE A 45 -8.27 -8.98 -5.65
CA ILE A 45 -8.33 -7.59 -6.15
C ILE A 45 -9.55 -6.86 -5.57
N ALA A 46 -10.68 -7.56 -5.39
CA ALA A 46 -11.91 -6.96 -4.87
C ALA A 46 -11.76 -6.47 -3.41
N ASP A 47 -11.18 -7.32 -2.55
CA ASP A 47 -10.90 -6.95 -1.15
C ASP A 47 -9.88 -5.82 -1.10
N LYS A 48 -8.87 -5.88 -1.98
CA LYS A 48 -7.85 -4.85 -2.08
C LYS A 48 -8.43 -3.49 -2.47
N ILE A 49 -9.31 -3.42 -3.47
CA ILE A 49 -9.97 -2.17 -3.88
C ILE A 49 -10.82 -1.62 -2.72
N THR A 50 -11.58 -2.49 -2.06
CA THR A 50 -12.41 -2.09 -0.91
C THR A 50 -11.56 -1.55 0.24
N PHE A 51 -10.43 -2.18 0.52
CA PHE A 51 -9.47 -1.73 1.52
C PHE A 51 -8.80 -0.40 1.13
N CYS A 52 -8.36 -0.27 -0.13
CA CYS A 52 -7.73 0.95 -0.64
C CYS A 52 -8.64 2.16 -0.51
N ARG A 53 -9.95 2.02 -0.74
CA ARG A 53 -10.93 3.11 -0.53
C ARG A 53 -11.02 3.60 0.91
N LYS A 54 -10.51 2.84 1.89
CA LYS A 54 -10.42 3.22 3.31
C LYS A 54 -9.00 3.60 3.74
N CYS A 55 -8.01 3.49 2.85
CA CYS A 55 -6.62 3.80 3.13
C CYS A 55 -6.38 5.30 2.98
N SER A 56 -5.94 5.97 4.05
CA SER A 56 -5.68 7.41 4.06
C SER A 56 -4.64 7.84 3.02
N PHE A 57 -3.59 7.02 2.81
CA PHE A 57 -2.61 7.27 1.77
C PHE A 57 -3.24 7.21 0.38
N TYR A 58 -4.11 6.23 0.14
CA TYR A 58 -4.76 6.08 -1.16
C TYR A 58 -5.67 7.27 -1.45
N ASP A 59 -6.52 7.63 -0.50
CA ASP A 59 -7.43 8.77 -0.60
C ASP A 59 -6.69 10.10 -0.82
N THR A 60 -5.58 10.33 -0.10
CA THR A 60 -4.86 11.60 -0.17
C THR A 60 -3.97 11.73 -1.41
N TYR A 61 -3.26 10.64 -1.76
CA TYR A 61 -2.14 10.70 -2.71
C TYR A 61 -2.29 9.81 -3.94
N ALA A 62 -2.97 8.66 -3.84
CA ALA A 62 -2.93 7.63 -4.89
C ALA A 62 -4.19 7.52 -5.77
N HIS A 63 -5.36 7.97 -5.31
CA HIS A 63 -6.61 7.84 -6.07
C HIS A 63 -6.74 8.85 -7.22
N LYS A 64 -5.86 9.86 -7.27
CA LYS A 64 -5.95 10.99 -8.21
C LYS A 64 -5.40 10.67 -9.61
N PHE A 65 -5.08 9.41 -9.91
CA PHE A 65 -4.43 8.96 -11.14
C PHE A 65 -5.11 7.74 -11.76
#